data_AF-A0A0F9L0R5-F1
#
_entry.id   AF-A0A0F9L0R5-F1
#
_cell.length_a   1.000
_cell.length_b   1.000
_cell.length_c   1.000
_cell.angle_alpha   90.00
_cell.angle_beta   90.00
_cell.angle_gamma   90.00
#
_symmetry.space_group_name_H-M   'P 1'
#
loop_
_entity.id
_entity.type
_entity.pdbx_description
1 polymer ?
#
loop_
_entity_poly.entity_id
_entity_poly.type
_entity_poly.pdbx_seq_one_letter_code
_entity_poly.pdbx_strand_id
1 'polypeptide(L)'
;MTLEKTQNESTEAFFVEILTVCPKCKGSKKLKLPRKIINQSKQLTTVSIPSGLNCEHSFQAFIDKSFSVRGYQTVDFEFNALEFYESSSGSVEEKEFIKDEEKDFTSMPIFQEIIQILRDCVDEKEVLGSGIFSVEGKVLYSSLPQTTLFNTIREFEVRSERNLVSVKKMYLELENSEKFISNLMEIFGTKFNLVLMFSFRVKFGMGNLKVRDILKKFKQIFGNDML
;
A
#
# COMPACT_ATOMS: atom_id res chain seq x y z
N MET A 1 33.18 -26.24 37.03
CA MET A 1 32.06 -26.76 36.21
C MET A 1 30.78 -26.60 37.01
N THR A 2 30.13 -25.44 36.90
CA THR A 2 28.78 -25.16 37.43
C THR A 2 28.35 -23.85 36.79
N LEU A 3 27.77 -23.95 35.60
CA LEU A 3 26.32 -23.84 35.32
C LEU A 3 25.85 -22.40 35.27
N GLU A 4 25.91 -21.88 34.03
CA GLU A 4 25.24 -20.71 33.49
C GLU A 4 23.73 -20.78 33.76
N LYS A 5 23.21 -19.93 34.64
CA LYS A 5 21.78 -19.59 34.70
C LYS A 5 21.59 -18.19 35.28
N THR A 6 21.75 -17.15 34.46
CA THR A 6 21.16 -15.84 34.77
C THR A 6 21.00 -15.03 33.49
N GLN A 7 19.99 -15.36 32.69
CA GLN A 7 19.44 -14.51 31.63
C GLN A 7 18.21 -15.20 31.02
N ASN A 8 17.05 -15.19 31.70
CA ASN A 8 15.79 -15.52 31.01
C ASN A 8 14.49 -15.07 31.72
N GLU A 9 14.47 -13.95 32.44
CA GLU A 9 13.28 -13.51 33.19
C GLU A 9 12.67 -12.15 32.79
N SER A 10 13.06 -11.52 31.67
CA SER A 10 12.56 -10.16 31.34
C SER A 10 11.71 -10.02 30.06
N THR A 11 11.30 -11.11 29.41
CA THR A 11 10.65 -11.04 28.08
C THR A 11 9.13 -11.25 28.11
N GLU A 12 8.57 -11.87 29.15
CA GLU A 12 7.14 -12.23 29.20
C GLU A 12 6.20 -11.07 29.54
N ALA A 13 6.69 -9.98 30.14
CA ALA A 13 5.85 -8.85 30.55
C ALA A 13 5.35 -7.94 29.40
N PHE A 14 5.87 -8.11 28.18
CA PHE A 14 5.61 -7.19 27.07
C PHE A 14 4.50 -7.63 26.12
N PHE A 15 4.13 -8.91 26.13
CA PHE A 15 3.20 -9.51 25.18
C PHE A 15 1.92 -9.98 25.86
N VAL A 16 0.84 -10.04 25.09
CA VAL A 16 -0.44 -10.62 25.49
C VAL A 16 -0.87 -11.61 24.42
N GLU A 17 -1.42 -12.75 24.84
CA GLU A 17 -2.03 -13.72 23.92
C GLU A 17 -3.49 -13.36 23.66
N ILE A 18 -3.83 -13.24 22.39
CA ILE A 18 -5.19 -12.91 21.94
C ILE A 18 -5.66 -13.99 20.99
N LEU A 19 -6.84 -14.56 21.27
CA LEU A 19 -7.49 -15.51 20.37
C LEU A 19 -8.10 -14.75 19.19
N THR A 20 -7.62 -15.05 18.00
CA THR A 20 -8.13 -14.50 16.73
C THR A 20 -8.91 -15.57 15.99
N VAL A 21 -10.01 -15.17 15.35
CA VAL A 21 -10.88 -16.06 14.58
C VAL A 21 -11.06 -15.47 13.19
N CYS A 22 -10.76 -16.23 12.15
CA CYS A 22 -10.92 -15.78 10.78
C CYS A 22 -12.41 -15.58 10.47
N PRO A 23 -12.83 -14.40 9.96
CA PRO A 23 -14.22 -14.17 9.59
C PRO A 23 -14.68 -15.04 8.41
N LYS A 24 -13.77 -15.40 7.48
CA LYS A 24 -14.06 -16.18 6.26
C LYS A 24 -14.22 -17.69 6.55
N CYS A 25 -13.21 -18.34 7.15
CA CYS A 25 -13.21 -19.80 7.35
C CYS A 25 -13.42 -20.25 8.81
N LYS A 26 -13.56 -19.33 9.76
CA LYS A 26 -13.68 -19.60 11.21
C LYS A 26 -12.49 -20.31 11.86
N GLY A 27 -11.36 -20.46 11.15
CA GLY A 27 -10.10 -20.91 11.74
C GLY A 27 -9.64 -20.00 12.87
N SER A 28 -9.17 -20.55 13.98
CA SER A 28 -8.79 -19.78 15.16
C SER A 28 -7.36 -20.07 15.61
N LYS A 29 -6.66 -19.03 16.06
CA LYS A 29 -5.29 -19.12 16.56
C LYS A 29 -5.03 -18.05 17.60
N LYS A 30 -4.23 -18.41 18.62
CA LYS A 30 -3.72 -17.45 19.60
C LYS A 30 -2.51 -16.73 19.03
N LEU A 31 -2.56 -15.40 18.96
CA LEU A 31 -1.46 -14.55 18.52
C LEU A 31 -0.88 -13.80 19.71
N LYS A 32 0.46 -13.71 19.78
CA LYS A 32 1.17 -12.91 20.79
C LYS A 32 1.37 -11.49 20.25
N LEU A 33 0.73 -10.51 20.88
CA LEU A 33 0.80 -9.09 20.48
C LEU A 33 1.43 -8.23 21.58
N PRO A 34 2.29 -7.26 21.23
CA PRO A 34 2.83 -6.32 22.22
C PRO A 34 1.74 -5.45 22.84
N ARG A 35 1.68 -5.39 24.18
CA ARG A 35 0.71 -4.55 24.91
C ARG A 35 0.78 -3.07 24.52
N LYS A 36 1.99 -2.58 24.17
CA LYS A 36 2.22 -1.19 23.75
C LYS A 36 1.43 -0.81 22.50
N ILE A 37 1.32 -1.70 21.51
CA ILE A 37 0.59 -1.44 20.26
C ILE A 37 -0.91 -1.30 20.53
N ILE A 38 -1.45 -2.15 21.41
CA ILE A 38 -2.89 -2.16 21.75
C ILE A 38 -3.28 -0.90 22.53
N ASN A 39 -2.40 -0.37 23.38
CA ASN A 39 -2.69 0.78 24.23
C ASN A 39 -2.47 2.16 23.56
N GLN A 40 -1.94 2.21 22.33
CA GLN A 40 -1.73 3.47 21.61
C GLN A 40 -3.03 4.09 21.10
N SER A 41 -4.07 3.30 20.83
CA SER A 41 -5.35 3.80 20.34
C SER A 41 -6.24 4.35 21.46
N LYS A 42 -7.07 5.36 21.15
CA LYS A 42 -8.03 5.92 22.13
C LYS A 42 -9.15 4.93 22.48
N GLN A 43 -9.56 4.08 21.53
CA GLN A 43 -10.71 3.17 21.67
C GLN A 43 -10.41 1.73 21.22
N LEU A 44 -10.16 1.51 19.93
CA LEU A 44 -9.85 0.19 19.34
C LEU A 44 -8.55 0.24 18.55
N THR A 45 -7.77 -0.82 18.66
CA THR A 45 -6.56 -1.04 17.87
C THR A 45 -6.87 -2.00 16.74
N THR A 46 -6.70 -1.54 15.50
CA THR A 46 -6.83 -2.36 14.30
C THR A 46 -5.53 -3.11 14.07
N VAL A 47 -5.60 -4.44 14.01
CA VAL A 47 -4.46 -5.31 13.73
C VAL A 47 -4.71 -6.05 12.42
N SER A 48 -3.88 -5.80 11.42
CA SER A 48 -3.89 -6.58 10.17
C SER A 48 -3.28 -7.95 10.41
N ILE A 49 -4.05 -9.00 10.12
CA ILE A 49 -3.63 -10.40 10.22
C ILE A 49 -3.44 -10.90 8.79
N PRO A 50 -2.18 -11.06 8.34
CA PRO A 50 -1.92 -11.50 6.98
C PRO A 50 -2.27 -12.98 6.77
N SER A 51 -2.44 -13.35 5.51
CA SER A 51 -2.55 -14.75 5.11
C SER A 51 -1.34 -15.57 5.62
N GLY A 52 -1.60 -16.82 6.01
CA GLY A 52 -0.61 -17.72 6.61
C GLY A 52 -0.36 -17.51 8.12
N LEU A 53 -0.71 -16.34 8.70
CA LEU A 53 -0.52 -16.14 10.13
C LEU A 53 -1.55 -16.89 10.98
N ASN A 54 -2.84 -16.80 10.64
CA ASN A 54 -3.94 -17.56 11.26
C ASN A 54 -4.43 -18.69 10.34
N CYS A 55 -4.71 -18.35 9.08
CA CYS A 55 -5.14 -19.24 8.01
C CYS A 55 -4.77 -18.58 6.67
N GLU A 56 -5.12 -19.17 5.54
CA GLU A 56 -4.85 -18.62 4.19
C GLU A 56 -5.58 -17.31 3.88
N HIS A 57 -6.54 -16.90 4.70
CA HIS A 57 -7.25 -15.64 4.54
C HIS A 57 -6.63 -14.52 5.36
N SER A 58 -6.55 -13.34 4.76
CA SER A 58 -6.28 -12.10 5.47
C SER A 58 -7.54 -11.37 5.92
N PHE A 59 -7.38 -10.71 7.05
CA PHE A 59 -8.44 -9.98 7.72
C PHE A 59 -7.84 -9.02 8.73
N GLN A 60 -8.64 -8.05 9.17
CA GLN A 60 -8.30 -7.17 10.27
C GLN A 60 -9.10 -7.57 11.51
N ALA A 61 -8.45 -7.52 12.68
CA ALA A 61 -9.09 -7.69 13.97
C ALA A 61 -9.10 -6.35 14.73
N PHE A 62 -10.23 -6.02 15.35
CA PHE A 62 -10.36 -4.84 16.20
C PHE A 62 -10.24 -5.26 17.67
N ILE A 63 -9.20 -4.78 18.34
CA ILE A 63 -8.83 -5.19 19.70
C ILE A 63 -9.00 -4.00 20.64
N ASP A 64 -9.68 -4.20 21.77
CA ASP A 64 -9.84 -3.17 22.78
C ASP A 64 -8.73 -3.16 23.84
N LYS A 65 -8.79 -2.19 24.76
CA LYS A 65 -7.84 -2.05 25.88
C LYS A 65 -7.92 -3.16 26.93
N SER A 66 -8.98 -3.97 26.91
CA SER A 66 -9.09 -5.17 27.72
C SER A 66 -8.49 -6.40 27.03
N PHE A 67 -7.80 -6.20 25.90
CA PHE A 67 -7.19 -7.24 25.07
C PHE A 67 -8.19 -8.22 24.48
N SER A 68 -9.44 -7.78 24.33
CA SER A 68 -10.54 -8.56 23.76
C SER A 68 -10.80 -8.14 22.32
N VAL A 69 -11.00 -9.12 21.44
CA VAL A 69 -11.40 -8.86 20.04
C VAL A 69 -12.88 -8.48 20.00
N ARG A 70 -13.19 -7.32 19.42
CA ARG A 70 -14.54 -6.76 19.31
C ARG A 70 -15.19 -6.96 17.95
N GLY A 71 -14.39 -7.21 16.92
CA GLY A 71 -14.89 -7.45 15.58
C GLY A 71 -13.78 -7.82 14.62
N TYR A 72 -14.20 -8.20 13.43
CA TYR A 72 -13.33 -8.52 12.32
C TYR A 72 -13.80 -7.78 11.08
N GLN A 73 -12.86 -7.40 10.21
CA GLN A 73 -13.14 -6.91 8.88
C GLN A 73 -12.42 -7.80 7.89
N THR A 74 -13.14 -8.32 6.91
CA THR A 74 -12.52 -9.02 5.79
C THR A 74 -11.74 -8.02 4.96
N VAL A 75 -10.52 -8.41 4.60
CA VAL A 75 -9.75 -7.66 3.62
C VAL A 75 -10.18 -8.22 2.26
N ASP A 76 -10.77 -7.35 1.43
CA ASP A 76 -11.21 -7.70 0.08
C ASP A 76 -10.01 -7.79 -0.87
N PHE A 77 -8.91 -7.08 -0.56
CA PHE A 77 -7.64 -7.09 -1.29
C PHE A 77 -6.45 -6.99 -0.32
N GLU A 78 -5.61 -8.02 -0.28
CA GLU A 78 -4.34 -8.03 0.46
C GLU A 78 -3.18 -7.94 -0.52
N PHE A 79 -2.31 -6.95 -0.37
CA PHE A 79 -1.00 -6.98 -0.99
C PHE A 79 -0.11 -7.86 -0.11
N ASN A 80 0.17 -9.08 -0.54
CA ASN A 80 1.24 -9.86 0.07
C ASN A 80 2.56 -9.12 -0.18
N ALA A 81 3.24 -8.76 0.91
CA ALA A 81 4.61 -8.32 0.82
C ALA A 81 5.43 -9.51 0.27
N LEU A 82 6.02 -9.33 -0.91
CA LEU A 82 6.77 -10.29 -1.76
C LEU A 82 5.96 -11.19 -2.71
N GLU A 83 5.50 -10.63 -3.83
CA GLU A 83 5.53 -11.29 -5.15
C GLU A 83 5.88 -10.16 -6.15
N PHE A 84 7.02 -10.05 -6.84
CA PHE A 84 7.89 -11.06 -7.45
C PHE A 84 7.08 -12.20 -8.05
N TYR A 85 6.42 -11.93 -9.19
CA TYR A 85 6.21 -12.96 -10.19
C TYR A 85 7.39 -12.93 -11.17
N GLU A 86 8.47 -13.60 -10.77
CA GLU A 86 9.13 -14.50 -11.70
C GLU A 86 8.21 -15.70 -11.90
N SER A 87 8.13 -16.14 -13.15
CA SER A 87 7.23 -17.15 -13.68
C SER A 87 7.48 -18.54 -13.10
N SER A 88 6.44 -19.37 -13.00
CA SER A 88 6.57 -20.80 -13.29
C SER A 88 5.23 -21.46 -13.61
N SER A 89 5.04 -21.72 -14.91
CA SER A 89 4.52 -22.95 -15.53
C SER A 89 4.05 -24.10 -14.61
N GLY A 90 2.83 -24.61 -14.86
CA GLY A 90 2.39 -25.90 -14.30
C GLY A 90 0.91 -26.32 -14.50
N SER A 91 0.41 -26.30 -15.75
CA SER A 91 -0.58 -27.23 -16.37
C SER A 91 -1.94 -27.63 -15.72
N VAL A 92 -3.01 -27.42 -16.53
CA VAL A 92 -4.32 -28.12 -16.66
C VAL A 92 -5.33 -27.86 -15.51
N GLU A 93 -6.53 -27.31 -15.70
CA GLU A 93 -7.60 -27.69 -16.64
C GLU A 93 -8.64 -26.56 -16.79
N GLU A 94 -9.26 -26.49 -17.97
CA GLU A 94 -10.17 -25.45 -18.46
C GLU A 94 -11.45 -25.28 -17.61
N LYS A 95 -11.90 -24.02 -17.42
CA LYS A 95 -13.26 -23.62 -17.81
C LYS A 95 -13.41 -22.11 -17.93
N GLU A 96 -14.03 -21.75 -19.04
CA GLU A 96 -14.16 -20.45 -19.66
C GLU A 96 -15.03 -19.43 -18.91
N PHE A 97 -14.93 -18.19 -19.40
CA PHE A 97 -15.78 -17.00 -19.22
C PHE A 97 -15.44 -16.09 -18.04
N ILE A 98 -14.62 -15.06 -18.32
CA ILE A 98 -15.07 -13.67 -18.48
C ILE A 98 -14.10 -12.96 -19.44
N LYS A 99 -14.66 -12.32 -20.48
CA LYS A 99 -13.98 -11.35 -21.32
C LYS A 99 -13.83 -10.06 -20.52
N ASP A 100 -12.62 -9.74 -20.10
CA ASP A 100 -12.11 -8.38 -20.16
C ASP A 100 -10.59 -8.48 -20.32
N GLU A 101 -10.06 -7.76 -21.29
CA GLU A 101 -8.62 -7.67 -21.57
C GLU A 101 -7.95 -6.95 -20.39
N GLU A 102 -7.70 -7.66 -19.29
CA GLU A 102 -6.77 -7.22 -18.27
C GLU A 102 -5.37 -7.26 -18.88
N LYS A 103 -5.01 -6.20 -19.62
CA LYS A 103 -3.61 -5.90 -19.89
C LYS A 103 -2.92 -5.77 -18.55
N ASP A 104 -2.16 -6.80 -18.21
CA ASP A 104 -1.33 -6.80 -17.03
C ASP A 104 -0.14 -5.88 -17.26
N PHE A 105 -0.40 -4.57 -17.15
CA PHE A 105 0.59 -3.52 -17.35
C PHE A 105 1.82 -3.74 -16.47
N THR A 106 1.67 -4.39 -15.31
CA THR A 106 2.77 -4.66 -14.39
C THR A 106 3.81 -5.60 -14.99
N SER A 107 3.41 -6.55 -15.84
CA SER A 107 4.29 -7.56 -16.44
C SER A 107 5.11 -7.05 -17.62
N MET A 108 4.76 -5.88 -18.17
CA MET A 108 5.47 -5.33 -19.32
C MET A 108 6.83 -4.77 -18.88
N PRO A 109 7.93 -5.05 -19.61
CA PRO A 109 9.28 -4.54 -19.27
C PRO A 109 9.33 -3.02 -19.11
N ILE A 110 8.52 -2.30 -19.90
CA ILE A 110 8.43 -0.84 -19.85
C ILE A 110 7.93 -0.33 -18.49
N PHE A 111 7.01 -1.06 -17.84
CA PHE A 111 6.47 -0.69 -16.54
C PHE A 111 7.39 -1.12 -15.39
N GLN A 112 8.25 -2.13 -15.59
CA GLN A 112 9.31 -2.45 -14.63
C GLN A 112 10.33 -1.30 -14.52
N GLU A 113 10.67 -0.66 -15.63
CA GLU A 113 11.54 0.53 -15.65
C GLU A 113 10.90 1.70 -14.89
N ILE A 114 9.59 1.90 -15.05
CA ILE A 114 8.82 2.90 -14.31
C ILE A 114 8.81 2.63 -12.81
N ILE A 115 8.56 1.38 -12.42
CA ILE A 115 8.58 0.94 -11.02
C ILE A 115 9.96 1.21 -10.42
N GLN A 116 11.04 0.92 -11.16
CA GLN A 116 12.40 1.18 -10.69
C GLN A 116 12.65 2.68 -10.49
N ILE A 117 12.25 3.55 -11.43
CA ILE A 117 12.36 5.01 -11.26
C ILE A 117 11.63 5.49 -10.01
N LEU A 118 10.44 4.94 -9.73
CA LEU A 118 9.65 5.30 -8.57
C LEU A 118 10.27 4.81 -7.27
N ARG A 119 10.91 3.64 -7.26
CA ARG A 119 11.67 3.14 -6.11
C ARG A 119 12.89 4.00 -5.84
N ASP A 120 13.67 4.29 -6.89
CA ASP A 120 14.93 5.03 -6.79
C ASP A 120 14.73 6.49 -6.37
N CYS A 121 13.53 7.05 -6.59
CA CYS A 121 13.24 8.42 -6.19
C CYS A 121 12.92 8.57 -4.70
N VAL A 122 12.61 7.48 -3.99
CA VAL A 122 12.29 7.50 -2.56
C VAL A 122 13.56 7.63 -1.74
N ASP A 123 13.59 8.63 -0.87
CA ASP A 123 14.69 8.90 0.05
C ASP A 123 14.13 9.43 1.38
N GLU A 124 14.69 8.99 2.51
CA GLU A 124 14.15 9.31 3.85
C GLU A 124 14.17 10.81 4.20
N LYS A 125 14.85 11.65 3.41
CA LYS A 125 15.05 13.08 3.71
C LYS A 125 14.08 13.97 2.96
N GLU A 126 13.76 13.65 1.72
CA GLU A 126 12.99 14.49 0.80
C GLU A 126 11.73 13.78 0.30
N VAL A 127 11.86 12.61 -0.36
CA VAL A 127 10.73 11.88 -0.96
C VAL A 127 10.40 10.65 -0.11
N LEU A 128 9.38 10.77 0.73
CA LEU A 128 9.00 9.73 1.69
C LEU A 128 8.25 8.56 1.05
N GLY A 129 7.70 8.75 -0.15
CA GLY A 129 7.01 7.72 -0.89
C GLY A 129 6.57 8.18 -2.27
N SER A 130 6.25 7.22 -3.12
CA SER A 130 5.87 7.41 -4.50
C SER A 130 4.81 6.39 -4.92
N GLY A 131 3.97 6.73 -5.88
CA GLY A 131 2.94 5.81 -6.36
C GLY A 131 2.41 6.18 -7.73
N ILE A 132 1.88 5.18 -8.43
CA ILE A 132 1.22 5.29 -9.72
C ILE A 132 0.00 4.36 -9.72
N PHE A 133 -1.16 4.92 -10.01
CA PHE A 133 -2.43 4.20 -10.03
C PHE A 133 -3.37 4.82 -11.06
N SER A 134 -4.27 4.01 -11.63
CA SER A 134 -5.26 4.49 -12.59
C SER A 134 -6.34 5.33 -11.91
N VAL A 135 -7.13 6.08 -12.68
CA VAL A 135 -8.27 6.85 -12.14
C VAL A 135 -9.42 5.95 -11.66
N GLU A 136 -9.43 4.69 -12.06
CA GLU A 136 -10.32 3.62 -11.61
C GLU A 136 -9.78 2.89 -10.35
N GLY A 137 -8.70 3.39 -9.76
CA GLY A 137 -8.13 2.86 -8.51
C GLY A 137 -7.21 1.65 -8.68
N LYS A 138 -6.90 1.21 -9.91
CA LYS A 138 -5.94 0.12 -10.15
C LYS A 138 -4.52 0.61 -9.83
N VAL A 139 -3.92 0.07 -8.78
CA VAL A 139 -2.56 0.41 -8.36
C VAL A 139 -1.54 -0.35 -9.20
N LEU A 140 -0.66 0.39 -9.87
CA LEU A 140 0.47 -0.17 -10.62
C LEU A 140 1.71 -0.27 -9.72
N TYR A 141 1.94 0.73 -8.86
CA TYR A 141 2.95 0.68 -7.80
C TYR A 141 2.64 1.71 -6.71
N SER A 142 3.00 1.42 -5.45
CA SER A 142 2.99 2.41 -4.38
C SER A 142 3.95 2.03 -3.25
N SER A 143 4.69 3.01 -2.75
CA SER A 143 5.39 3.00 -1.45
C SER A 143 4.74 3.95 -0.45
N LEU A 144 3.61 4.56 -0.79
CA LEU A 144 2.90 5.49 0.07
C LEU A 144 2.31 4.77 1.30
N PRO A 145 2.21 5.44 2.46
CA PRO A 145 1.45 4.92 3.59
C PRO A 145 0.02 4.54 3.19
N GLN A 146 -0.49 3.42 3.71
CA GLN A 146 -1.76 2.83 3.26
C GLN A 146 -2.94 3.80 3.35
N THR A 147 -3.02 4.56 4.45
CA THR A 147 -4.08 5.56 4.67
C THR A 147 -4.03 6.66 3.63
N THR A 148 -2.83 7.13 3.32
CA THR A 148 -2.58 8.14 2.29
C THR A 148 -2.97 7.63 0.91
N LEU A 149 -2.52 6.43 0.54
CA LEU A 149 -2.83 5.83 -0.76
C LEU A 149 -4.35 5.73 -0.96
N PHE A 150 -5.05 5.16 0.04
CA PHE A 150 -6.50 5.00 0.00
C PHE A 150 -7.24 6.33 -0.13
N ASN A 151 -6.87 7.32 0.70
CA ASN A 151 -7.48 8.65 0.64
C ASN A 151 -7.26 9.30 -0.72
N THR A 152 -6.06 9.16 -1.29
CA THR A 152 -5.72 9.75 -2.59
C THR A 152 -6.50 9.09 -3.72
N ILE A 153 -6.55 7.75 -3.77
CA ILE A 153 -7.31 6.99 -4.77
C ILE A 153 -8.79 7.41 -4.73
N ARG A 154 -9.39 7.38 -3.54
CA ARG A 154 -10.79 7.75 -3.34
C ARG A 154 -11.08 9.19 -3.78
N GLU A 155 -10.16 10.11 -3.55
CA GLU A 155 -10.27 11.50 -4.00
C GLU A 155 -10.33 11.62 -5.53
N PHE A 156 -9.61 10.76 -6.24
CA PHE A 156 -9.59 10.73 -7.70
C PHE A 156 -10.80 10.00 -8.29
N GLU A 157 -11.20 8.87 -7.70
CA GLU A 157 -12.41 8.14 -8.08
C GLU A 157 -13.66 9.02 -7.99
N VAL A 158 -13.87 9.67 -6.83
CA VAL A 158 -15.03 10.55 -6.61
C VAL A 158 -15.05 11.72 -7.60
N ARG A 159 -13.88 12.23 -8.01
CA ARG A 159 -13.79 13.30 -9.02
C ARG A 159 -14.09 12.80 -10.42
N SER A 160 -13.59 11.62 -10.77
CA SER A 160 -13.85 10.96 -12.04
C SER A 160 -15.35 10.68 -12.21
N GLU A 161 -15.98 10.05 -11.21
CA GLU A 161 -17.41 9.72 -11.20
C GLU A 161 -18.32 10.94 -11.33
N ARG A 162 -17.93 12.05 -10.70
CA ARG A 162 -18.75 13.26 -10.64
C ARG A 162 -18.48 14.24 -11.78
N ASN A 163 -17.65 13.88 -12.77
CA ASN A 163 -17.21 14.78 -13.85
C ASN A 163 -16.77 16.16 -13.34
N LEU A 164 -16.14 16.18 -12.16
CA LEU A 164 -15.63 17.42 -11.58
C LEU A 164 -14.46 17.93 -12.44
N VAL A 165 -14.24 19.25 -12.44
CA VAL A 165 -13.21 19.96 -13.23
C VAL A 165 -11.97 19.09 -13.44
N SER A 166 -11.49 18.96 -14.68
CA SER A 166 -10.33 18.12 -15.03
C SER A 166 -9.07 18.60 -14.31
N VAL A 167 -8.78 18.01 -13.14
CA VAL A 167 -7.62 18.38 -12.34
C VAL A 167 -6.40 17.69 -12.89
N LYS A 168 -5.55 18.46 -13.59
CA LYS A 168 -4.25 17.97 -14.06
C LYS A 168 -3.29 17.67 -12.89
N LYS A 169 -3.43 18.38 -11.77
CA LYS A 169 -2.44 18.38 -10.69
C LYS A 169 -3.03 18.74 -9.35
N MET A 170 -2.62 18.06 -8.28
CA MET A 170 -3.00 18.43 -6.91
C MET A 170 -1.78 18.68 -6.04
N TYR A 171 -1.97 19.60 -5.08
CA TYR A 171 -1.00 19.94 -4.05
C TYR A 171 -1.73 19.90 -2.71
N LEU A 172 -1.31 19.02 -1.81
CA LEU A 172 -1.87 18.92 -0.46
C LEU A 172 -0.74 19.03 0.55
N GLU A 173 -1.01 19.70 1.67
CA GLU A 173 -0.17 19.70 2.85
C GLU A 173 -0.93 18.99 3.98
N LEU A 174 -0.30 18.00 4.59
CA LEU A 174 -0.85 17.26 5.71
C LEU A 174 -0.66 18.03 7.02
N GLU A 175 -1.37 17.61 8.07
CA GLU A 175 -1.26 18.21 9.41
C GLU A 175 0.16 18.17 9.99
N ASN A 176 0.97 17.19 9.60
CA ASN A 176 2.38 17.06 9.97
C ASN A 176 3.34 17.83 9.03
N SER A 177 2.81 18.71 8.17
CA SER A 177 3.52 19.49 7.16
C SER A 177 4.19 18.69 6.02
N GLU A 178 4.00 17.38 5.97
CA GLU A 178 4.34 16.57 4.80
C GLU A 178 3.47 16.99 3.62
N LYS A 179 4.01 16.81 2.41
CA LYS A 179 3.37 17.34 1.20
C LYS A 179 3.10 16.24 0.21
N PHE A 180 1.97 16.37 -0.46
CA PHE A 180 1.53 15.50 -1.53
C PHE A 180 1.43 16.29 -2.81
N ILE A 181 2.07 15.77 -3.85
CA ILE A 181 1.92 16.31 -5.19
C ILE A 181 1.52 15.17 -6.10
N SER A 182 0.35 15.29 -6.71
CA SER A 182 -0.13 14.36 -7.71
C SER A 182 -0.14 15.02 -9.08
N ASN A 183 0.06 14.24 -10.13
CA ASN A 183 -0.05 14.69 -11.52
C ASN A 183 -0.76 13.61 -12.34
N LEU A 184 -1.83 14.01 -13.01
CA LEU A 184 -2.56 13.18 -13.95
C LEU A 184 -1.77 13.11 -15.26
N MET A 185 -1.66 11.91 -15.81
CA MET A 185 -1.01 11.62 -17.07
C MET A 185 -1.76 10.53 -17.81
N GLU A 186 -1.62 10.47 -19.12
CA GLU A 186 -2.19 9.42 -19.95
C GLU A 186 -1.07 8.56 -20.52
N ILE A 187 -1.21 7.24 -20.43
CA ILE A 187 -0.26 6.26 -20.98
C ILE A 187 -1.10 5.22 -21.75
N PHE A 188 -0.84 5.03 -23.05
CA PHE A 188 -1.60 4.12 -23.92
C PHE A 188 -3.14 4.33 -23.88
N GLY A 189 -3.60 5.57 -23.75
CA GLY A 189 -5.04 5.89 -23.66
C GLY A 189 -5.67 5.61 -22.29
N THR A 190 -4.89 5.14 -21.31
CA THR A 190 -5.33 4.95 -19.92
C THR A 190 -4.81 6.08 -19.04
N LYS A 191 -5.67 6.62 -18.17
CA LYS A 191 -5.31 7.73 -17.28
C LYS A 191 -4.73 7.20 -15.97
N PHE A 192 -3.55 7.71 -15.63
CA PHE A 192 -2.82 7.40 -14.40
C PHE A 192 -2.56 8.66 -13.58
N ASN A 193 -2.50 8.49 -12.28
CA ASN A 193 -2.04 9.48 -11.33
C ASN A 193 -0.66 9.08 -10.82
N LEU A 194 0.34 9.90 -11.12
CA LEU A 194 1.63 9.87 -10.43
C LEU A 194 1.51 10.66 -9.14
N VAL A 195 1.91 10.08 -8.01
CA VAL A 195 1.87 10.73 -6.70
C VAL A 195 3.24 10.62 -6.05
N LEU A 196 3.73 11.75 -5.53
CA LEU A 196 4.90 11.79 -4.64
C LEU A 196 4.52 12.40 -3.30
N MET A 197 4.98 11.74 -2.23
CA MET A 197 4.94 12.20 -0.85
C MET A 197 6.29 12.78 -0.47
N PHE A 198 6.29 13.95 0.12
CA PHE A 198 7.49 14.66 0.52
C PHE A 198 7.52 14.96 2.01
N SER A 199 8.72 14.98 2.55
CA SER A 199 8.95 15.39 3.93
C SER A 199 8.58 16.86 4.15
N PHE A 200 8.35 17.21 5.41
CA PHE A 200 8.05 18.59 5.81
C PHE A 200 9.10 19.61 5.37
N ARG A 201 10.34 19.16 5.10
CA ARG A 201 11.48 19.99 4.69
C ARG A 201 11.38 20.47 3.25
N VAL A 202 10.66 19.74 2.40
CA VAL A 202 10.54 20.05 0.98
C VAL A 202 9.45 21.12 0.80
N LYS A 203 9.76 22.19 0.07
CA LYS A 203 8.77 23.18 -0.37
C LYS A 203 8.06 22.68 -1.62
N PHE A 204 6.79 23.05 -1.82
CA PHE A 204 6.01 22.65 -3.00
C PHE A 204 6.72 22.92 -4.33
N GLY A 205 7.42 24.04 -4.47
CA GLY A 205 8.19 24.35 -5.69
C GLY A 205 9.27 23.30 -6.00
N MET A 206 10.00 22.85 -4.98
CA MET A 206 11.03 21.82 -5.11
C MET A 206 10.42 20.43 -5.34
N GLY A 207 9.35 20.10 -4.62
CA GLY A 207 8.61 18.87 -4.88
C GLY A 207 8.06 18.81 -6.31
N ASN A 208 7.53 19.93 -6.81
CA ASN A 208 7.03 20.03 -8.19
C ASN A 208 8.14 19.89 -9.24
N LEU A 209 9.36 20.34 -8.94
CA LEU A 209 10.53 20.07 -9.79
C LEU A 209 10.81 18.57 -9.86
N LYS A 210 10.87 17.88 -8.72
CA LYS A 210 11.06 16.41 -8.67
C LYS A 210 9.98 15.65 -9.44
N VAL A 211 8.70 16.00 -9.26
CA VAL A 211 7.59 15.41 -10.05
C VAL A 211 7.80 15.62 -11.54
N ARG A 212 8.19 16.84 -11.96
CA ARG A 212 8.46 17.12 -13.39
C ARG A 212 9.63 16.31 -13.92
N ASP A 213 10.67 16.10 -13.13
CA ASP A 213 11.84 15.33 -13.55
C ASP A 213 11.51 13.84 -13.71
N ILE A 214 10.68 13.26 -12.82
CA ILE A 214 10.15 11.90 -13.03
C ILE A 214 9.32 11.82 -14.31
N LEU A 215 8.42 12.78 -14.53
CA LEU A 215 7.59 12.79 -15.75
C LEU A 215 8.41 12.94 -17.02
N LYS A 216 9.53 13.66 -17.00
CA LYS A 216 10.47 13.71 -18.14
C LYS A 216 11.07 12.33 -18.41
N LYS A 217 11.46 11.59 -17.37
CA LYS A 217 11.95 10.22 -17.52
C LYS A 217 10.87 9.30 -18.10
N PHE A 218 9.63 9.42 -17.62
CA PHE A 218 8.51 8.64 -18.17
C PHE A 218 8.27 8.96 -19.64
N LYS A 219 8.34 10.24 -20.03
CA LYS A 219 8.25 10.65 -21.44
C LYS A 219 9.39 10.12 -22.31
N GLN A 220 10.59 9.93 -21.75
CA GLN A 220 11.70 9.30 -22.48
C GLN A 220 11.43 7.81 -22.73
N ILE A 221 10.74 7.15 -21.80
CA ILE A 221 10.38 5.72 -21.88
C ILE A 221 9.21 5.50 -22.84
N PHE A 222 8.13 6.27 -22.69
CA PHE A 222 6.89 6.08 -23.47
C PHE A 222 6.85 6.90 -24.77
N GLY A 223 7.74 7.87 -24.96
CA GLY A 223 7.76 8.71 -26.17
C GLY A 223 6.44 9.43 -26.41
N ASN A 224 5.85 9.20 -27.59
CA ASN A 224 4.58 9.79 -28.01
C ASN A 224 3.35 9.12 -27.36
N ASP A 225 3.51 7.98 -26.70
CA ASP A 225 2.42 7.24 -26.06
C ASP A 225 2.02 7.81 -24.70
N MET A 226 2.61 8.96 -24.31
CA MET A 226 2.34 9.66 -23.06
C MET A 226 1.92 11.13 -23.27
N LEU A 227 0.68 11.46 -22.88
CA LEU A 227 0.08 12.81 -23.00
C LEU A 227 -0.17 13.48 -21.63
#